data_AF-A0A832BAA1-F1
#
_entry.id   AF-A0A832BAA1-F1
#
_cell.length_a   1.000
_cell.length_b   1.000
_cell.length_c   1.000
_cell.angle_alpha   90.00
_cell.angle_beta   90.00
_cell.angle_gamma   90.00
#
_symmetry.space_group_name_H-M   'P 1'
#
loop_
_entity.id
_entity.type
_entity.pdbx_description
1 polymer ?
#
loop_
_entity_poly.entity_id
_entity_poly.type
_entity_poly.pdbx_seq_one_letter_code
_entity_poly.pdbx_strand_id
1 'polypeptide(L)'
;MNTLHRNPCIPCLKPGAAFAAALICAASLTGCGGPEPDWPDMAYLTRDAAPLKSNASFFPLAVGNRWVYRMQALNHTGSLVIAITGTKRVGNVVGFVMTSFLKGKPVQSEVYAVLGHQVMRLATGSQADVQIVPPAPMMRTPPNDGDTYDWHGRFLFPTGPVIGDLSAEVTGPELVDTPAGSFRTYRLDTVTK
;
A
#
# COMPACT_ATOMS: atom_id res chain seq x y z
N MET A 1 -28.31 29.38 36.22
CA MET A 1 -26.95 29.41 35.63
C MET A 1 -26.88 28.27 34.64
N ASN A 2 -27.12 28.55 33.35
CA ASN A 2 -27.15 27.57 32.26
C ASN A 2 -25.93 27.80 31.37
N THR A 3 -25.03 26.81 31.30
CA THR A 3 -23.88 26.81 30.39
C THR A 3 -24.27 26.10 29.09
N LEU A 4 -24.43 26.88 28.03
CA LEU A 4 -24.60 26.42 26.65
C LEU A 4 -23.23 26.01 26.08
N HIS A 5 -23.09 24.73 25.72
CA HIS A 5 -21.99 24.24 24.89
C HIS A 5 -22.14 24.79 23.46
N ARG A 6 -21.16 25.57 23.01
CA ARG A 6 -20.98 25.94 21.60
C ARG A 6 -19.98 24.97 20.96
N ASN A 7 -20.42 24.21 19.97
CA ASN A 7 -19.53 23.48 19.06
C ASN A 7 -18.86 24.48 18.10
N PRO A 8 -17.53 24.44 17.91
CA PRO A 8 -16.90 25.21 16.86
C PRO A 8 -17.12 24.55 15.49
N CYS A 9 -17.66 25.33 14.56
CA CYS A 9 -17.72 25.01 13.14
C CYS A 9 -16.30 24.81 12.59
N ILE A 10 -16.06 23.66 11.96
CA ILE A 10 -14.85 23.40 11.17
C ILE A 10 -14.96 24.23 9.88
N PRO A 11 -13.96 25.05 9.54
CA PRO A 11 -13.99 25.85 8.32
C PRO A 11 -13.86 24.96 7.08
N CYS A 12 -14.70 25.24 6.08
CA CYS A 12 -14.61 24.71 4.72
C CYS A 12 -13.18 24.87 4.17
N LEU A 13 -12.50 23.74 3.98
CA LEU A 13 -11.23 23.67 3.26
C LEU A 13 -11.51 23.94 1.76
N LYS A 14 -10.87 24.98 1.21
CA LYS A 14 -10.89 25.29 -0.23
C LYS A 14 -10.12 24.20 -1.00
N PRO A 15 -10.50 23.86 -2.24
CA PRO A 15 -9.83 22.84 -3.04
C PRO A 15 -8.51 23.41 -3.59
N GLY A 16 -7.42 23.19 -2.87
CA GLY A 16 -6.06 23.22 -3.41
C GLY A 16 -5.68 21.83 -3.89
N ALA A 17 -5.17 21.72 -5.10
CA ALA A 17 -4.97 20.48 -5.85
C ALA A 17 -4.17 19.41 -5.07
N ALA A 18 -4.88 18.50 -4.41
CA ALA A 18 -4.37 17.21 -3.99
C ALA A 18 -4.85 16.18 -5.02
N PHE A 19 -4.01 15.89 -6.01
CA PHE A 19 -4.23 14.74 -6.90
C PHE A 19 -3.87 13.47 -6.15
N ALA A 20 -4.78 13.06 -5.25
CA ALA A 20 -4.97 11.65 -5.00
C ALA A 20 -5.34 11.04 -6.35
N ALA A 21 -4.58 10.06 -6.82
CA ALA A 21 -5.01 9.16 -7.88
C ALA A 21 -6.17 8.31 -7.32
N ALA A 22 -7.31 8.96 -7.08
CA ALA A 22 -8.57 8.32 -6.79
C ALA A 22 -9.00 7.65 -8.10
N LEU A 23 -8.85 6.33 -8.15
CA LEU A 23 -9.43 5.50 -9.18
C LEU A 23 -10.96 5.51 -8.98
N ILE A 24 -11.63 6.59 -9.40
CA ILE A 24 -13.09 6.65 -9.45
C ILE A 24 -13.53 5.86 -10.69
N CYS A 25 -13.59 4.54 -10.55
CA CYS A 25 -14.32 3.71 -11.48
C CYS A 25 -15.82 3.88 -11.20
N ALA A 26 -16.43 4.92 -11.76
CA ALA A 26 -17.88 4.99 -11.96
C ALA A 26 -18.28 4.04 -13.11
N ALA A 27 -18.13 2.73 -12.90
CA ALA A 27 -18.69 1.73 -13.78
C ALA A 27 -19.97 1.21 -13.14
N SER A 28 -21.10 1.41 -13.82
CA SER A 28 -22.42 0.89 -13.46
C SER A 28 -22.34 -0.62 -13.25
N LEU A 29 -22.44 -1.04 -11.98
CA LEU A 29 -22.38 -2.45 -11.57
C LEU A 29 -23.76 -3.09 -11.65
N THR A 30 -24.23 -3.40 -12.86
CA THR A 30 -25.33 -4.36 -13.04
C THR A 30 -24.75 -5.61 -13.70
N GLY A 31 -24.23 -6.53 -12.89
CA GLY A 31 -23.67 -7.77 -13.40
C GLY A 31 -23.41 -8.80 -12.31
N CYS A 32 -24.30 -9.80 -12.24
CA CYS A 32 -24.18 -11.11 -11.58
C CYS A 32 -23.37 -11.18 -10.28
N GLY A 33 -24.02 -10.85 -9.17
CA GLY A 33 -23.57 -11.27 -7.83
C GLY A 33 -23.83 -12.75 -7.63
N GLY A 34 -22.77 -13.56 -7.61
CA GLY A 34 -22.82 -14.87 -6.94
C GLY A 34 -22.95 -14.65 -5.42
N PRO A 35 -23.42 -15.65 -4.66
CA PRO A 35 -23.55 -15.52 -3.21
C PRO A 35 -22.18 -15.20 -2.60
N GLU A 36 -22.11 -14.05 -1.95
CA GLU A 36 -20.95 -13.64 -1.17
C GLU A 36 -20.91 -14.54 0.08
N PRO A 37 -19.77 -15.19 0.41
CA PRO A 37 -19.73 -16.04 1.58
C PRO A 37 -19.90 -15.17 2.84
N ASP A 38 -20.69 -15.66 3.80
CA ASP A 38 -20.93 -15.00 5.08
C ASP A 38 -19.63 -15.06 5.92
N TRP A 39 -19.02 -13.90 6.18
CA TRP A 39 -17.77 -13.81 6.92
C TRP A 39 -17.95 -12.92 8.16
N PRO A 40 -17.44 -13.33 9.34
CA PRO A 40 -17.58 -12.56 10.56
C PRO A 40 -16.86 -11.20 10.48
N ASP A 41 -17.39 -10.24 11.25
CA ASP A 41 -16.91 -8.86 11.37
C ASP A 41 -15.42 -8.81 11.76
N MET A 42 -14.60 -8.10 10.96
CA MET A 42 -13.13 -8.18 10.98
C MET A 42 -12.53 -7.11 11.88
N ALA A 43 -12.85 -7.16 13.18
CA ALA A 43 -12.03 -6.48 14.18
C ALA A 43 -10.69 -7.22 14.31
N TYR A 44 -9.67 -6.77 13.57
CA TYR A 44 -8.32 -7.30 13.71
C TYR A 44 -7.83 -7.04 15.14
N LEU A 45 -7.60 -8.10 15.90
CA LEU A 45 -7.04 -8.01 17.24
C LEU A 45 -5.53 -7.83 17.11
N THR A 46 -5.02 -6.70 17.60
CA THR A 46 -3.59 -6.48 17.77
C THR A 46 -3.18 -6.81 19.20
N ARG A 47 -2.04 -7.49 19.36
CA ARG A 47 -1.42 -7.77 20.67
C ARG A 47 0.09 -7.65 20.56
N ASP A 48 0.77 -7.37 21.66
CA ASP A 48 2.23 -7.32 21.70
C ASP A 48 2.84 -8.67 21.29
N ALA A 49 3.85 -8.62 20.44
CA ALA A 49 4.52 -9.81 19.94
C ALA A 49 5.98 -9.87 20.43
N ALA A 50 6.51 -11.08 20.67
CA ALA A 50 7.92 -11.26 21.01
C ALA A 50 8.87 -10.78 19.87
N PRO A 51 10.21 -10.76 20.04
CA PRO A 51 11.14 -10.36 18.98
C PRO A 51 11.21 -11.34 17.81
N LEU A 52 11.29 -10.85 16.55
CA LEU A 52 11.38 -11.67 15.32
C LEU A 52 12.73 -12.39 15.17
N LYS A 53 12.71 -13.53 14.48
CA LYS A 53 13.94 -14.21 14.05
C LYS A 53 14.53 -13.50 12.81
N SER A 54 15.85 -13.31 12.80
CA SER A 54 16.59 -12.43 11.87
C SER A 54 16.56 -12.77 10.37
N ASN A 55 15.97 -13.90 9.97
CA ASN A 55 16.12 -14.43 8.60
C ASN A 55 14.80 -14.44 7.79
N ALA A 56 13.73 -13.86 8.33
CA ALA A 56 12.44 -13.82 7.64
C ALA A 56 12.46 -12.80 6.50
N SER A 57 12.09 -13.23 5.28
CA SER A 57 11.88 -12.32 4.15
C SER A 57 10.53 -11.63 4.30
N PHE A 58 10.53 -10.37 4.74
CA PHE A 58 9.33 -9.54 4.93
C PHE A 58 8.61 -9.18 3.61
N PHE A 59 9.25 -9.42 2.46
CA PHE A 59 8.70 -9.05 1.16
C PHE A 59 8.93 -10.19 0.14
N PRO A 60 8.01 -11.17 0.03
CA PRO A 60 8.21 -12.37 -0.78
C PRO A 60 8.10 -12.08 -2.28
N LEU A 61 9.19 -11.64 -2.91
CA LEU A 61 9.25 -11.25 -4.32
C LEU A 61 9.55 -12.43 -5.27
N ALA A 62 8.73 -13.48 -5.27
CA ALA A 62 8.85 -14.56 -6.25
C ALA A 62 7.69 -14.53 -7.24
N VAL A 63 7.98 -14.67 -8.54
CA VAL A 63 6.95 -14.76 -9.58
C VAL A 63 5.98 -15.90 -9.27
N GLY A 64 4.68 -15.61 -9.33
CA GLY A 64 3.62 -16.54 -8.95
C GLY A 64 3.13 -16.35 -7.51
N ASN A 65 3.87 -15.66 -6.64
CA ASN A 65 3.36 -15.30 -5.32
C ASN A 65 2.12 -14.41 -5.46
N ARG A 66 1.13 -14.65 -4.60
CA ARG A 66 -0.16 -13.99 -4.64
C ARG A 66 -0.74 -13.83 -3.24
N TRP A 67 -1.33 -12.67 -2.99
CA TRP A 67 -2.07 -12.33 -1.79
C TRP A 67 -3.48 -11.88 -2.17
N VAL A 68 -4.45 -12.20 -1.33
CA VAL A 68 -5.85 -11.80 -1.52
C VAL A 68 -6.29 -11.07 -0.27
N TYR A 69 -6.65 -9.80 -0.44
CA TYR A 69 -7.14 -8.94 0.60
C TYR A 69 -8.64 -8.74 0.43
N ARG A 70 -9.36 -8.77 1.55
CA ARG A 70 -10.74 -8.30 1.60
C ARG A 70 -10.71 -6.81 1.87
N MET A 71 -11.45 -6.06 1.06
CA MET A 71 -11.59 -4.62 1.22
C MET A 71 -13.02 -4.33 1.64
N GLN A 72 -13.17 -3.50 2.66
CA GLN A 72 -14.44 -2.90 3.04
C GLN A 72 -14.24 -1.39 3.06
N ALA A 73 -15.01 -0.68 2.24
CA ALA A 73 -14.96 0.77 2.17
C ALA A 73 -16.40 1.30 2.10
N LEU A 74 -16.79 2.08 3.12
CA LEU A 74 -18.15 2.56 3.29
C LEU A 74 -19.16 1.40 3.21
N ASN A 75 -19.97 1.35 2.14
CA ASN A 75 -21.00 0.34 1.91
C ASN A 75 -20.60 -0.67 0.80
N HIS A 76 -19.32 -0.76 0.47
CA HIS A 76 -18.82 -1.66 -0.56
C HIS A 76 -17.86 -2.69 0.04
N THR A 77 -18.15 -3.95 -0.20
CA THR A 77 -17.22 -5.06 -0.02
C THR A 77 -16.57 -5.41 -1.36
N GLY A 78 -15.33 -5.87 -1.31
CA GLY A 78 -14.58 -6.26 -2.49
C GLY A 78 -13.37 -7.10 -2.14
N SER A 79 -12.69 -7.58 -3.18
CA SER A 79 -11.39 -8.22 -3.05
C SER A 79 -10.36 -7.50 -3.90
N LEU A 80 -9.18 -7.30 -3.30
CA LEU A 80 -7.97 -6.88 -3.96
C LEU A 80 -7.04 -8.09 -4.03
N VAL A 81 -6.65 -8.46 -5.23
CA VAL A 81 -5.64 -9.48 -5.43
C VAL A 81 -4.34 -8.77 -5.77
N ILE A 82 -3.27 -9.07 -5.05
CA ILE A 82 -1.93 -8.62 -5.37
C ILE A 82 -1.13 -9.85 -5.80
N ALA A 83 -0.42 -9.77 -6.93
CA ALA A 83 0.41 -10.87 -7.39
C ALA A 83 1.73 -10.39 -7.99
N ILE A 84 2.79 -11.19 -7.84
CA ILE A 84 4.04 -10.99 -8.56
C ILE A 84 3.93 -11.64 -9.94
N THR A 85 3.75 -10.82 -10.96
CA THR A 85 3.38 -11.26 -12.32
C THR A 85 4.59 -11.46 -13.24
N GLY A 86 5.76 -10.96 -12.86
CA GLY A 86 6.98 -11.12 -13.64
C GLY A 86 8.13 -10.27 -13.14
N THR A 87 9.03 -9.92 -14.04
CA THR A 87 10.18 -9.04 -13.79
C THR A 87 10.26 -7.95 -14.84
N LYS A 88 10.78 -6.78 -14.48
CA LYS A 88 10.99 -5.65 -15.40
C LYS A 88 12.31 -4.97 -15.09
N ARG A 89 13.06 -4.61 -16.13
CA ARG A 89 14.26 -3.79 -16.01
C ARG A 89 13.86 -2.31 -15.98
N VAL A 90 14.33 -1.57 -14.98
CA VAL A 90 14.16 -0.12 -14.83
C VAL A 90 15.55 0.49 -14.68
N GLY A 91 16.01 1.20 -15.71
CA GLY A 91 17.42 1.61 -15.81
C GLY A 91 18.35 0.39 -15.83
N ASN A 92 19.30 0.34 -14.88
CA ASN A 92 20.23 -0.78 -14.71
C ASN A 92 19.76 -1.85 -13.71
N VAL A 93 18.61 -1.67 -13.07
CA VAL A 93 18.10 -2.60 -12.04
C VAL A 93 17.01 -3.49 -12.63
N VAL A 94 17.09 -4.79 -12.37
CA VAL A 94 15.98 -5.73 -12.63
C VAL A 94 15.16 -5.86 -11.34
N GLY A 95 13.87 -5.56 -11.42
CA GLY A 95 12.92 -5.72 -10.31
C GLY A 95 11.78 -6.67 -10.65
N PHE A 96 10.97 -6.97 -9.64
CA PHE A 96 9.77 -7.80 -9.72
C PHE A 96 8.55 -6.92 -9.95
N VAL A 97 7.69 -7.32 -10.89
CA VAL A 97 6.43 -6.63 -11.18
C VAL A 97 5.37 -7.15 -10.23
N MET A 98 4.88 -6.28 -9.37
CA MET A 98 3.72 -6.52 -8.52
C MET A 98 2.50 -5.88 -9.19
N THR A 99 1.47 -6.66 -9.45
CA THR A 99 0.23 -6.18 -10.08
C THR A 99 -0.94 -6.36 -9.12
N SER A 100 -1.71 -5.29 -8.96
CA SER A 100 -2.96 -5.26 -8.23
C SER A 100 -4.13 -5.49 -9.17
N PHE A 101 -5.06 -6.36 -8.79
CA PHE A 101 -6.26 -6.69 -9.55
C PHE A 101 -7.52 -6.42 -8.73
N LEU A 102 -8.48 -5.75 -9.35
CA LEU A 102 -9.84 -5.59 -8.83
C LEU A 102 -10.81 -6.28 -9.79
N LYS A 103 -11.64 -7.21 -9.25
CA LYS A 103 -12.59 -8.01 -10.05
C LYS A 103 -11.92 -8.72 -11.24
N GLY A 104 -10.71 -9.24 -11.02
CA GLY A 104 -9.91 -9.94 -12.02
C GLY A 104 -9.24 -9.06 -13.07
N LYS A 105 -9.43 -7.73 -13.04
CA LYS A 105 -8.80 -6.79 -13.97
C LYS A 105 -7.59 -6.12 -13.31
N PRO A 106 -6.44 -6.02 -13.98
CA PRO A 106 -5.29 -5.29 -13.45
C PRO A 106 -5.62 -3.80 -13.37
N VAL A 107 -5.32 -3.16 -12.23
CA VAL A 107 -5.61 -1.74 -12.00
C VAL A 107 -4.36 -0.91 -11.70
N GLN A 108 -3.31 -1.54 -11.20
CA GLN A 108 -2.05 -0.88 -10.89
C GLN A 108 -0.93 -1.91 -11.02
N SER A 109 0.23 -1.48 -11.53
CA SER A 109 1.47 -2.27 -11.51
C SER A 109 2.60 -1.45 -10.93
N GLU A 110 3.45 -2.10 -10.16
CA GLU A 110 4.60 -1.51 -9.49
C GLU A 110 5.82 -2.41 -9.68
N VAL A 111 7.01 -1.83 -9.77
CA VAL A 111 8.26 -2.60 -9.83
C VAL A 111 9.02 -2.42 -8.53
N TYR A 112 9.35 -3.54 -7.89
CA TYR A 112 10.11 -3.56 -6.64
C TYR A 112 11.44 -4.29 -6.83
N ALA A 113 12.48 -3.85 -6.12
CA ALA A 113 13.74 -4.57 -6.02
C ALA A 113 14.26 -4.54 -4.58
N VAL A 114 14.99 -5.58 -4.19
CA VAL A 114 15.78 -5.58 -2.96
C VAL A 114 17.18 -5.09 -3.30
N LEU A 115 17.56 -3.92 -2.80
CA LEU A 115 18.86 -3.30 -3.03
C LEU A 115 19.55 -3.14 -1.67
N GLY A 116 20.56 -3.98 -1.41
CA GLY A 116 21.18 -4.07 -0.09
C GLY A 116 20.15 -4.49 0.97
N HIS A 117 19.98 -3.64 1.99
CA HIS A 117 19.04 -3.87 3.11
C HIS A 117 17.70 -3.13 2.94
N GLN A 118 17.29 -2.81 1.70
CA GLN A 118 16.08 -2.05 1.45
C GLN A 118 15.24 -2.66 0.33
N VAL A 119 13.94 -2.67 0.54
CA VAL A 119 12.94 -2.87 -0.52
C VAL A 119 12.66 -1.50 -1.14
N MET A 120 12.96 -1.38 -2.44
CA MET A 120 12.84 -0.13 -3.19
C MET A 120 11.77 -0.27 -4.26
N ARG A 121 10.90 0.75 -4.40
CA ARG A 121 9.97 0.88 -5.53
C ARG A 121 10.63 1.69 -6.65
N LEU A 122 10.77 1.06 -7.81
CA LEU A 122 11.47 1.59 -8.98
C LEU A 122 10.52 2.29 -9.97
N ALA A 123 9.29 1.78 -10.09
CA ALA A 123 8.29 2.27 -11.04
C ALA A 123 6.86 1.97 -10.54
N THR A 124 5.90 2.73 -11.06
CA THR A 124 4.47 2.61 -10.75
C THR A 124 3.62 2.96 -12.00
N GLY A 125 2.30 2.87 -11.92
CA GLY A 125 1.37 3.15 -13.02
C GLY A 125 0.63 1.90 -13.51
N SER A 126 -0.29 2.07 -14.47
CA SER A 126 -1.12 0.94 -14.95
C SER A 126 -0.28 -0.24 -15.48
N GLN A 127 0.87 0.07 -16.09
CA GLN A 127 1.83 -0.90 -16.64
C GLN A 127 3.24 -0.73 -16.07
N ALA A 128 3.33 -0.12 -14.87
CA ALA A 128 4.58 0.29 -14.24
C ALA A 128 5.46 1.17 -15.16
N ASP A 129 4.82 2.07 -15.90
CA ASP A 129 5.38 2.93 -16.93
C ASP A 129 5.91 4.27 -16.39
N VAL A 130 5.58 4.62 -15.16
CA VAL A 130 6.04 5.82 -14.47
C VAL A 130 7.26 5.48 -13.62
N GLN A 131 8.45 5.89 -14.05
CA GLN A 131 9.68 5.65 -13.31
C GLN A 131 9.79 6.60 -12.10
N ILE A 132 10.32 6.08 -10.99
CA ILE A 132 10.55 6.83 -9.74
C ILE A 132 12.05 7.10 -9.59
N VAL A 133 12.43 8.39 -9.45
CA VAL A 133 13.84 8.82 -9.42
C VAL A 133 14.11 9.82 -8.27
N PRO A 134 15.01 9.50 -7.31
CA PRO A 134 15.61 8.18 -7.11
C PRO A 134 14.54 7.13 -6.73
N PRO A 135 14.81 5.82 -6.82
CA PRO A 135 13.88 4.81 -6.32
C PRO A 135 13.37 5.12 -4.90
N ALA A 136 12.09 4.90 -4.65
CA ALA A 136 11.49 5.21 -3.35
C ALA A 136 11.71 4.04 -2.37
N PRO A 137 12.28 4.26 -1.18
CA PRO A 137 12.35 3.24 -0.15
C PRO A 137 10.95 2.91 0.35
N MET A 138 10.67 1.62 0.49
CA MET A 138 9.37 1.11 0.95
C MET A 138 9.48 0.40 2.28
N MET A 139 10.65 -0.20 2.58
CA MET A 139 10.92 -0.86 3.85
C MET A 139 12.42 -1.15 3.97
N ARG A 140 12.97 -1.05 5.19
CA ARG A 140 14.30 -1.60 5.53
C ARG A 140 14.16 -3.06 5.97
N THR A 141 15.18 -3.87 5.71
CA THR A 141 15.18 -5.31 5.99
C THR A 141 16.44 -5.73 6.76
N PRO A 142 16.31 -6.24 8.01
CA PRO A 142 15.06 -6.32 8.78
C PRO A 142 14.56 -4.93 9.19
N PRO A 143 13.24 -4.72 9.33
CA PRO A 143 12.69 -3.49 9.89
C PRO A 143 12.93 -3.44 11.40
N ASN A 144 13.17 -2.24 11.94
CA ASN A 144 13.26 -1.99 13.37
C ASN A 144 12.13 -1.06 13.82
N ASP A 145 11.70 -1.22 15.07
CA ASP A 145 10.78 -0.28 15.70
C ASP A 145 11.40 1.12 15.76
N GLY A 146 10.61 2.14 15.40
CA GLY A 146 11.06 3.53 15.33
C GLY A 146 11.94 3.85 14.12
N ASP A 147 12.14 2.94 13.16
CA ASP A 147 12.80 3.27 11.90
C ASP A 147 12.01 4.38 11.19
N THR A 148 12.69 5.47 10.84
CA THR A 148 12.14 6.54 10.02
C THR A 148 12.96 6.76 8.76
N TYR A 149 12.31 7.22 7.70
CA TYR A 149 13.01 7.67 6.50
C TYR A 149 12.16 8.66 5.69
N ASP A 150 12.87 9.61 5.09
CA ASP A 150 12.33 10.56 4.14
C ASP A 150 12.83 10.23 2.73
N TRP A 151 11.96 10.46 1.75
CA TRP A 151 12.29 10.36 0.35
C TRP A 151 11.83 11.62 -0.37
N HIS A 152 12.73 12.15 -1.19
CA HIS A 152 12.52 13.29 -2.06
C HIS A 152 12.89 12.86 -3.47
N GLY A 153 11.94 12.95 -4.39
CA GLY A 153 12.20 12.51 -5.75
C GLY A 153 11.16 12.96 -6.76
N ARG A 154 11.16 12.26 -7.89
CA ARG A 154 10.38 12.60 -9.07
C ARG A 154 9.73 11.36 -9.66
N PHE A 155 8.50 11.52 -10.10
CA PHE A 155 7.79 10.58 -10.95
C PHE A 155 7.92 11.05 -12.40
N LEU A 156 8.52 10.23 -13.26
CA LEU A 156 8.76 10.58 -14.66
C LEU A 156 7.55 10.13 -15.51
N PHE A 157 6.53 10.98 -15.59
CA PHE A 157 5.39 10.76 -16.49
C PHE A 157 5.71 11.20 -17.92
N PRO A 158 5.01 10.66 -18.94
CA PRO A 158 5.12 11.13 -20.33
C PRO A 158 4.81 12.61 -20.50
N THR A 159 3.94 13.17 -19.66
CA THR A 159 3.54 14.58 -19.67
C THR A 159 4.54 15.52 -19.00
N GLY A 160 5.57 14.96 -18.35
CA GLY A 160 6.58 15.71 -17.60
C GLY A 160 6.78 15.17 -16.17
N PRO A 161 7.92 15.50 -15.54
CA PRO A 161 8.22 15.02 -14.20
C PRO A 161 7.34 15.72 -13.16
N VAL A 162 6.87 14.95 -12.17
CA VAL A 162 6.16 15.45 -10.98
C VAL A 162 7.04 15.21 -9.75
N ILE A 163 7.24 16.24 -8.93
CA ILE A 163 7.98 16.13 -7.67
C ILE A 163 7.09 15.43 -6.64
N GLY A 164 7.68 14.57 -5.81
CA GLY A 164 6.98 13.97 -4.69
C GLY A 164 7.89 13.80 -3.48
N ASP A 165 7.25 13.89 -2.33
CA ASP A 165 7.86 13.73 -1.02
C ASP A 165 7.12 12.64 -0.24
N LEU A 166 7.87 11.81 0.46
CA LEU A 166 7.35 10.72 1.30
C LEU A 166 8.12 10.72 2.62
N SER A 167 7.40 10.75 3.74
CA SER A 167 7.96 10.44 5.06
C SER A 167 7.32 9.15 5.54
N ALA A 168 8.09 8.27 6.17
CA ALA A 168 7.59 7.02 6.72
C ALA A 168 8.15 6.72 8.11
N GLU A 169 7.33 6.07 8.95
CA GLU A 169 7.66 5.60 10.29
C GLU A 169 7.24 4.13 10.45
N VAL A 170 8.10 3.34 11.07
CA VAL A 170 7.86 1.92 11.37
C VAL A 170 7.53 1.77 12.84
N THR A 171 6.40 1.13 13.15
CA THR A 171 6.01 0.79 14.53
C THR A 171 5.77 -0.72 14.67
N GLY A 172 6.19 -1.33 15.79
CA GLY A 172 5.96 -2.75 16.08
C GLY A 172 7.12 -3.42 16.83
N PRO A 173 7.25 -4.76 16.83
CA PRO A 173 6.36 -5.73 16.18
C PRO A 173 5.04 -5.90 16.93
N GLU A 174 3.96 -6.11 16.19
CA GLU A 174 2.65 -6.48 16.71
C GLU A 174 2.20 -7.83 16.13
N LEU A 175 1.28 -8.51 16.81
CA LEU A 175 0.62 -9.72 16.31
C LEU A 175 -0.70 -9.32 15.65
N VAL A 176 -0.90 -9.72 14.40
CA VAL A 176 -2.12 -9.48 13.62
C VAL A 176 -2.74 -10.82 13.23
N ASP A 177 -3.97 -11.04 13.70
CA ASP A 177 -4.77 -12.21 13.34
C ASP A 177 -5.58 -11.96 12.07
N THR A 178 -5.47 -12.86 11.10
CA THR A 178 -6.22 -12.81 9.84
C THR A 178 -6.83 -14.17 9.51
N PRO A 179 -7.76 -14.29 8.55
CA PRO A 179 -8.23 -15.58 8.05
C PRO A 179 -7.12 -16.47 7.48
N ALA A 180 -5.97 -15.91 7.10
CA ALA A 180 -4.81 -16.66 6.62
C ALA A 180 -3.88 -17.12 7.75
N GLY A 181 -4.18 -16.78 9.01
CA GLY A 181 -3.39 -17.10 10.19
C GLY A 181 -2.96 -15.85 10.97
N SER A 182 -2.18 -16.09 12.02
CA SER A 182 -1.59 -15.06 12.88
C SER A 182 -0.19 -14.71 12.39
N PHE A 183 0.06 -13.43 12.14
CA PHE A 183 1.32 -12.93 11.62
C PHE A 183 1.91 -11.92 12.58
N ARG A 184 3.23 -11.97 12.75
CA ARG A 184 3.95 -10.89 13.41
C ARG A 184 4.33 -9.86 12.37
N THR A 185 3.91 -8.62 12.58
CA THR A 185 3.97 -7.55 11.60
C THR A 185 4.63 -6.31 12.18
N TYR A 186 5.14 -5.47 11.29
CA TYR A 186 5.38 -4.06 11.58
C TYR A 186 4.36 -3.25 10.81
N ARG A 187 3.85 -2.19 11.42
CA ARG A 187 3.06 -1.18 10.73
C ARG A 187 3.99 -0.14 10.14
N LEU A 188 3.71 0.25 8.90
CA LEU A 188 4.40 1.33 8.20
C LEU A 188 3.41 2.47 7.99
N ASP A 189 3.60 3.56 8.71
CA ASP A 189 2.80 4.76 8.58
C ASP A 189 3.49 5.70 7.59
N THR A 190 2.79 6.12 6.55
CA THR A 190 3.36 6.96 5.47
C THR A 190 2.59 8.26 5.30
N VAL A 191 3.32 9.36 5.11
CA VAL A 191 2.76 10.68 4.78
C VAL A 191 3.36 11.13 3.45
N THR A 192 2.49 11.38 2.47
CA THR A 192 2.87 12.07 1.22
C THR A 192 2.57 13.55 1.37
N LYS A 193 3.52 14.41 1.01
CA LYS A 193 3.37 15.87 1.10
C LYS A 193 3.16 16.49 -0.28
#